data_AF-A0A6G1R2N0-F1
#
_entry.id   AF-A0A6G1R2N0-F1
#
_cell.length_a   1.000
_cell.length_b   1.000
_cell.length_c   1.000
_cell.angle_alpha   90.00
_cell.angle_beta   90.00
_cell.angle_gamma   90.00
#
_symmetry.space_group_name_H-M   'P 1'
#
loop_
_entity.id
_entity.type
_entity.pdbx_description
1 polymer ?
#
loop_
_entity_poly.entity_id
_entity_poly.type
_entity_poly.pdbx_seq_one_letter_code
_entity_poly.pdbx_strand_id
1 'polypeptide(L)'
;FSPHPRLGFEDLPFSRRLKKIKEFLELSSVPKADVLFELGNGIAALRSVPTAIYSFLRCMEADPDIPDHYSNLQRTIIYCISLGGDTDTIATMAGAIAGAYYGEEQIPPSWEQSCEAFQETQKLANSLYELYCQRL
;
A
#
# COMPACT_ATOMS: atom_id res chain seq x y z
N PHE A 1 -28.61 13.13 -27.57
CA PHE A 1 -27.39 12.62 -26.91
C PHE A 1 -26.42 13.78 -26.71
N SER A 2 -26.50 14.46 -25.57
CA SER A 2 -25.55 15.53 -25.25
C SER A 2 -24.22 14.91 -24.81
N PRO A 3 -23.08 15.32 -25.38
CA PRO A 3 -21.79 14.78 -24.98
C PRO A 3 -21.52 15.23 -23.54
N HIS A 4 -21.26 14.27 -22.65
CA HIS A 4 -20.76 14.60 -21.31
C HIS A 4 -19.44 15.38 -21.47
N PRO A 5 -19.24 16.48 -20.73
CA PRO A 5 -17.96 17.18 -20.76
C PRO A 5 -16.88 16.19 -20.31
N ARG A 6 -15.83 16.01 -21.11
CA ARG A 6 -14.66 15.27 -20.65
C ARG A 6 -14.09 16.08 -19.48
N LEU A 7 -14.23 15.54 -18.26
CA LEU A 7 -13.61 16.08 -17.06
C LEU A 7 -12.14 16.40 -17.39
N GLY A 8 -11.73 17.64 -17.12
CA GLY A 8 -10.36 18.06 -17.39
C GLY A 8 -9.41 17.22 -16.52
N PHE A 9 -8.13 17.15 -16.90
CA PHE A 9 -7.12 16.53 -16.01
C PHE A 9 -7.05 17.20 -14.63
N GLU A 10 -7.66 18.38 -14.50
CA GLU A 10 -7.81 19.09 -13.25
C GLU A 10 -8.87 18.52 -12.29
N ASP A 11 -9.82 17.77 -12.82
CA ASP A 11 -10.97 17.21 -12.09
C ASP A 11 -10.75 15.73 -11.66
N LEU A 12 -9.55 15.18 -11.88
CA LEU A 12 -9.21 13.78 -11.59
C LEU A 12 -8.21 13.68 -10.43
N PRO A 13 -8.68 13.78 -9.17
CA PRO A 13 -7.80 13.92 -8.01
C PRO A 13 -6.88 12.70 -7.80
N PHE A 14 -7.38 11.49 -7.99
CA PHE A 14 -6.55 10.28 -7.88
C PHE A 14 -5.50 10.19 -8.99
N SER A 15 -5.86 10.52 -10.24
CA SER A 15 -4.91 10.50 -11.37
C SER A 15 -3.75 11.48 -11.16
N ARG A 16 -4.02 12.64 -10.53
CA ARG A 16 -2.97 13.59 -10.13
C ARG A 16 -2.02 12.98 -9.09
N ARG A 17 -2.55 12.30 -8.07
CA ARG A 17 -1.73 11.62 -7.05
C ARG A 17 -0.91 10.48 -7.66
N LEU A 18 -1.47 9.68 -8.57
CA LEU A 18 -0.74 8.62 -9.28
C LEU A 18 0.41 9.17 -10.14
N LYS A 19 0.22 10.33 -10.80
CA LYS A 19 1.32 11.01 -11.50
C LYS A 19 2.42 11.43 -10.53
N LYS A 20 2.05 12.00 -9.38
CA LYS A 20 3.00 12.39 -8.34
C LYS A 20 3.77 11.19 -7.78
N ILE A 21 3.13 10.04 -7.62
CA ILE A 21 3.78 8.78 -7.25
C ILE A 21 4.85 8.41 -8.27
N LYS A 22 4.54 8.47 -9.57
CA LYS A 22 5.52 8.21 -10.62
C LYS A 22 6.72 9.15 -10.51
N GLU A 23 6.48 10.45 -10.35
CA GLU A 23 7.55 11.45 -10.17
C GLU A 23 8.44 11.12 -8.96
N PHE A 24 7.85 10.73 -7.83
CA PHE A 24 8.60 10.35 -6.62
C PHE A 24 9.42 9.07 -6.79
N LEU A 25 8.95 8.10 -7.57
CA LEU A 25 9.68 6.85 -7.82
C LEU A 25 10.86 7.03 -8.78
N GLU A 26 10.91 8.12 -9.56
CA GLU A 26 12.05 8.46 -10.42
C GLU A 26 13.18 9.17 -9.64
N LEU A 27 12.92 9.62 -8.40
CA LEU A 27 13.91 10.25 -7.53
C LEU A 27 14.70 9.21 -6.73
N SER A 28 15.98 9.48 -6.49
CA SER A 28 16.85 8.61 -5.69
C SER A 28 16.47 8.60 -4.20
N SER A 29 15.88 9.68 -3.70
CA SER A 29 15.39 9.80 -2.33
C SER A 29 14.26 10.81 -2.28
N VAL A 30 13.25 10.54 -1.44
CA VAL A 30 12.11 11.42 -1.21
C VAL A 30 11.92 11.57 0.30
N PRO A 31 12.03 12.79 0.86
CA PRO A 31 11.75 13.03 2.26
C PRO A 31 10.31 12.63 2.61
N LYS A 32 10.11 11.99 3.76
CA LYS A 32 8.76 11.64 4.24
C LYS A 32 7.85 12.87 4.32
N ALA A 33 8.39 14.04 4.70
CA ALA A 33 7.63 15.30 4.72
C ALA A 33 6.98 15.64 3.38
N ASP A 34 7.68 15.40 2.26
CA ASP A 34 7.17 15.66 0.92
C ASP A 34 6.09 14.65 0.53
N VAL A 35 6.27 13.38 0.91
CA VAL A 35 5.24 12.33 0.77
C VAL A 35 3.96 12.73 1.52
N LEU A 36 4.08 13.22 2.76
CA LEU A 36 2.96 13.64 3.59
C LEU A 36 2.25 14.88 3.02
N PHE A 37 3.01 15.82 2.47
CA PHE A 37 2.48 17.02 1.87
C PHE A 37 1.73 16.69 0.56
N GLU A 38 2.37 15.93 -0.33
CA GLU A 38 1.89 15.68 -1.68
C GLU A 38 0.89 14.54 -1.80
N LEU A 39 0.98 13.49 -0.97
CA LEU A 39 0.09 12.31 -1.01
C LEU A 39 -0.85 12.25 0.19
N GLY A 40 -0.38 12.66 1.37
CA GLY A 40 -1.17 12.66 2.61
C GLY A 40 -0.99 11.40 3.44
N ASN A 41 -1.53 11.42 4.65
CA ASN A 41 -1.57 10.30 5.59
C ASN A 41 -2.83 10.34 6.47
N GLY A 42 -3.95 10.80 5.91
CA GLY A 42 -5.18 11.03 6.67
C GLY A 42 -6.32 10.13 6.24
N ILE A 43 -7.39 10.12 7.03
CA ILE A 43 -8.57 9.25 6.88
C ILE A 43 -9.31 9.32 5.53
N ALA A 44 -9.13 10.41 4.78
CA ALA A 44 -9.79 10.56 3.48
C ALA A 44 -9.12 9.65 2.45
N ALA A 45 -9.89 8.91 1.64
CA ALA A 45 -9.36 7.98 0.63
C ALA A 45 -8.29 8.62 -0.30
N LEU A 46 -8.47 9.88 -0.69
CA LEU A 46 -7.51 10.62 -1.52
C LEU A 46 -6.18 10.90 -0.81
N ARG A 47 -6.16 10.84 0.53
CA ARG A 47 -5.01 11.05 1.41
C ARG A 47 -4.47 9.77 2.05
N SER A 48 -5.00 8.59 1.70
CA SER A 48 -4.56 7.30 2.23
C SER A 48 -4.29 6.28 1.13
N VAL A 49 -5.18 6.11 0.16
CA VAL A 49 -5.04 5.13 -0.93
C VAL A 49 -3.79 5.39 -1.80
N PRO A 50 -3.52 6.61 -2.29
CA PRO A 50 -2.30 6.86 -3.06
C PRO A 50 -1.04 6.63 -2.23
N THR A 51 -1.07 6.99 -0.96
CA THR A 51 0.06 6.81 -0.03
C THR A 51 0.35 5.32 0.18
N ALA A 52 -0.67 4.48 0.34
CA ALA A 52 -0.50 3.02 0.44
C ALA A 52 0.14 2.43 -0.83
N ILE A 53 -0.31 2.86 -2.02
CA ILE A 53 0.27 2.43 -3.31
C ILE A 53 1.74 2.88 -3.41
N TYR A 54 2.02 4.14 -3.07
CA TYR A 54 3.38 4.68 -3.07
C TYR A 54 4.29 3.88 -2.14
N SER A 55 3.87 3.64 -0.89
CA SER A 55 4.64 2.89 0.10
C SER A 55 5.00 1.50 -0.40
N PHE A 56 4.04 0.77 -0.99
CA PHE A 56 4.32 -0.53 -1.60
C PHE A 56 5.40 -0.42 -2.69
N LEU A 57 5.23 0.47 -3.67
CA LEU A 57 6.16 0.62 -4.78
C LEU A 57 7.56 1.07 -4.31
N ARG A 58 7.61 2.01 -3.35
CA ARG A 58 8.86 2.53 -2.77
C ARG A 58 9.64 1.45 -2.02
N CYS A 59 8.94 0.52 -1.37
CA CYS A 59 9.54 -0.56 -0.58
C CYS A 59 9.83 -1.83 -1.37
N MET A 60 9.61 -1.83 -2.70
CA MET A 60 10.12 -2.89 -3.57
C MET A 60 11.65 -2.93 -3.56
N GLU A 61 12.28 -1.76 -3.38
CA GLU A 61 13.72 -1.58 -3.23
C GLU A 61 14.11 -1.39 -1.76
N ALA A 62 15.41 -1.41 -1.49
CA ALA A 62 15.95 -1.14 -0.16
C ALA A 62 15.58 0.29 0.33
N ASP A 63 15.45 0.43 1.64
CA ASP A 63 15.28 1.73 2.29
C ASP A 63 16.42 1.91 3.29
N PRO A 64 17.22 2.99 3.18
CA PRO A 64 18.39 3.18 4.04
C PRO A 64 18.04 3.31 5.53
N ASP A 65 16.78 3.65 5.87
CA ASP A 65 16.33 3.78 7.25
C ASP A 65 15.71 2.48 7.80
N ILE A 66 15.53 1.43 6.97
CA ILE A 66 14.92 0.16 7.36
C ILE A 66 15.93 -0.97 7.17
N PRO A 67 16.31 -1.71 8.23
CA PRO A 67 17.29 -2.79 8.13
C PRO A 67 16.97 -3.85 7.05
N ASP A 68 17.99 -4.27 6.31
CA ASP A 68 17.87 -5.20 5.16
C ASP A 68 17.39 -6.61 5.54
N HIS A 69 17.40 -6.97 6.82
CA HIS A 69 16.88 -8.27 7.27
C HIS A 69 15.35 -8.36 7.22
N TYR A 70 14.64 -7.24 7.05
CA TYR A 70 13.20 -7.22 6.84
C TYR A 70 12.85 -7.52 5.38
N SER A 71 11.88 -8.42 5.18
CA SER A 71 11.32 -8.69 3.84
C SER A 71 10.68 -7.43 3.23
N ASN A 72 10.40 -7.45 1.92
CA ASN A 72 9.78 -6.30 1.26
C ASN A 72 8.36 -6.02 1.80
N LEU A 73 7.62 -7.08 2.17
CA LEU A 73 6.33 -6.95 2.86
C LEU A 73 6.50 -6.25 4.22
N GLN A 74 7.44 -6.70 5.05
CA GLN A 74 7.70 -6.08 6.35
C GLN A 74 8.14 -4.62 6.19
N ARG A 75 9.04 -4.35 5.23
CA ARG A 75 9.52 -3.00 4.89
C ARG A 75 8.36 -2.09 4.50
N THR A 76 7.42 -2.58 3.69
CA THR A 76 6.21 -1.84 3.28
C THR A 76 5.36 -1.43 4.48
N ILE A 77 5.10 -2.36 5.41
CA ILE A 77 4.30 -2.10 6.62
C ILE A 77 5.03 -1.11 7.56
N ILE A 78 6.32 -1.35 7.82
CA ILE A 78 7.16 -0.46 8.65
C ILE A 78 7.18 0.96 8.08
N TYR A 79 7.38 1.09 6.77
CA TYR A 79 7.41 2.37 6.09
C TYR A 79 6.07 3.11 6.27
N CYS A 80 4.94 2.46 6.03
CA CYS A 80 3.61 3.04 6.22
C CYS A 80 3.39 3.57 7.64
N ILE A 81 3.73 2.77 8.65
CA ILE A 81 3.59 3.18 10.06
C ILE A 81 4.47 4.39 10.36
N SER A 82 5.68 4.44 9.78
CA SER A 82 6.61 5.56 9.96
C SER A 82 6.14 6.89 9.36
N LEU A 83 5.13 6.87 8.48
CA LEU A 83 4.50 8.08 7.94
C LEU A 83 3.52 8.74 8.94
N GLY A 84 3.11 8.03 10.00
CA GLY A 84 2.14 8.53 10.98
C GLY A 84 0.74 8.79 10.37
N GLY A 85 -0.14 9.44 11.13
CA GLY A 85 -1.50 9.72 10.71
C GLY A 85 -2.42 8.49 10.82
N ASP A 86 -3.18 8.19 9.78
CA ASP A 86 -4.09 7.04 9.66
C ASP A 86 -3.32 5.75 9.34
N THR A 87 -2.44 5.35 10.26
CA THR A 87 -1.42 4.33 10.03
C THR A 87 -1.99 2.93 9.83
N ASP A 88 -3.04 2.57 10.56
CA ASP A 88 -3.71 1.27 10.46
C ASP A 88 -4.35 1.08 9.08
N THR A 89 -5.10 2.06 8.60
CA THR A 89 -5.75 2.03 7.29
C THR A 89 -4.72 2.03 6.15
N ILE A 90 -3.68 2.85 6.23
CA ILE A 90 -2.65 2.92 5.19
C ILE A 90 -1.83 1.63 5.16
N ALA A 91 -1.39 1.13 6.33
CA ALA A 91 -0.62 -0.09 6.41
C ALA A 91 -1.44 -1.32 6.00
N THR A 92 -2.74 -1.38 6.30
CA THR A 92 -3.59 -2.51 5.88
C THR A 92 -3.78 -2.53 4.36
N MET A 93 -4.00 -1.37 3.73
CA MET A 93 -4.10 -1.29 2.26
C MET A 93 -2.78 -1.64 1.57
N ALA A 94 -1.66 -1.08 2.05
CA ALA A 94 -0.34 -1.38 1.49
C ALA A 94 0.06 -2.84 1.72
N GLY A 95 -0.25 -3.38 2.90
CA GLY A 95 -0.03 -4.78 3.27
C GLY A 95 -0.86 -5.74 2.42
N ALA A 96 -2.11 -5.38 2.08
CA ALA A 96 -2.93 -6.18 1.17
C ALA A 96 -2.32 -6.24 -0.24
N ILE A 97 -1.84 -5.11 -0.77
CA ILE A 97 -1.15 -5.04 -2.07
C ILE A 97 0.15 -5.85 -2.03
N ALA A 98 0.98 -5.63 -1.01
CA ALA A 98 2.25 -6.32 -0.84
C ALA A 98 2.07 -7.83 -0.64
N GLY A 99 1.11 -8.25 0.18
CA GLY A 99 0.78 -9.66 0.42
C GLY A 99 0.28 -10.37 -0.84
N ALA A 100 -0.57 -9.70 -1.63
CA ALA A 100 -1.01 -10.24 -2.92
C ALA A 100 0.14 -10.37 -3.93
N TYR A 101 1.12 -9.47 -3.89
CA TYR A 101 2.25 -9.47 -4.83
C TYR A 101 3.37 -10.45 -4.43
N TYR A 102 3.72 -10.50 -3.14
CA TYR A 102 4.84 -11.31 -2.64
C TYR A 102 4.44 -12.70 -2.12
N GLY A 103 3.16 -12.92 -1.86
CA GLY A 103 2.66 -14.17 -1.29
C GLY A 103 2.90 -14.31 0.22
N GLU A 104 2.34 -15.37 0.78
CA GLU A 104 2.43 -15.67 2.23
C GLU A 104 3.86 -15.95 2.70
N GLU A 105 4.77 -16.34 1.79
CA GLU A 105 6.18 -16.62 2.08
C GLU A 105 6.93 -15.44 2.72
N GLN A 106 6.47 -14.20 2.47
CA GLN A 106 7.06 -13.00 3.06
C GLN A 106 6.38 -12.54 4.37
N ILE A 107 5.38 -13.27 4.85
CA ILE A 107 4.71 -13.01 6.13
C ILE A 107 5.47 -13.79 7.22
N PRO A 108 6.17 -13.11 8.15
CA PRO A 108 6.87 -13.81 9.22
C PRO A 108 5.88 -14.46 10.19
N PRO A 109 6.10 -15.72 10.62
CA PRO A 109 5.23 -16.39 11.59
C PRO A 109 5.03 -15.58 12.88
N SER A 110 6.07 -14.90 13.36
CA SER A 110 5.99 -14.06 14.56
C SER A 110 5.07 -12.85 14.39
N TRP A 111 4.91 -12.32 13.18
CA TRP A 111 4.06 -11.17 12.90
C TRP A 111 2.60 -11.60 12.80
N GLU A 112 2.29 -12.62 12.01
CA GLU A 112 0.91 -13.10 11.88
C GLU A 112 0.36 -13.63 13.21
N GLN A 113 1.17 -14.37 13.98
CA GLN A 113 0.73 -14.94 15.26
C GLN A 113 0.51 -13.89 16.35
N SER A 114 1.01 -12.67 16.13
CA SER A 114 0.76 -11.53 17.01
C SER A 114 -0.58 -10.83 16.71
N CYS A 115 -1.21 -11.14 15.57
CA CYS A 115 -2.47 -10.54 15.17
C CYS A 115 -3.67 -11.31 15.75
N GLU A 116 -4.65 -10.57 16.28
CA GLU A 116 -5.95 -11.14 16.61
C GLU A 116 -6.57 -11.79 15.36
N ALA A 117 -7.18 -12.96 15.52
CA ALA A 117 -7.90 -13.68 14.48
C ALA A 117 -7.08 -14.08 13.24
N PHE A 118 -5.75 -14.26 13.36
CA PHE A 118 -4.91 -14.66 12.22
C PHE A 118 -5.32 -16.03 11.64
N GLN A 119 -5.72 -16.98 12.50
CA GLN A 119 -6.16 -18.31 12.08
C GLN A 119 -7.47 -18.25 11.27
N GLU A 120 -8.41 -17.42 11.70
CA GLU A 120 -9.65 -17.14 10.97
C GLU A 120 -9.37 -16.48 9.62
N THR A 121 -8.45 -15.51 9.59
CA THR A 121 -8.02 -14.83 8.37
C THR A 121 -7.43 -15.81 7.35
N GLN A 122 -6.56 -16.73 7.80
CA GLN A 122 -5.98 -17.76 6.93
C GLN A 122 -7.05 -18.72 6.39
N LYS A 123 -8.02 -19.13 7.23
CA LYS A 123 -9.16 -19.94 6.78
C LYS A 123 -9.97 -19.22 5.70
N LEU A 124 -10.29 -17.94 5.90
CA LEU A 124 -11.03 -17.13 4.92
C LEU A 124 -10.26 -16.96 3.61
N ALA A 125 -8.94 -16.76 3.67
CA ALA A 125 -8.09 -16.69 2.47
C ALA A 125 -8.17 -17.99 1.65
N ASN A 126 -8.08 -19.15 2.30
CA ASN A 126 -8.23 -20.44 1.64
C ASN A 126 -9.62 -20.62 1.02
N SER A 127 -10.70 -20.25 1.71
CA SER A 127 -12.05 -20.30 1.14
C SER A 127 -12.23 -19.37 -0.06
N LEU A 128 -11.63 -18.17 -0.04
CA LEU A 128 -11.64 -17.27 -1.20
C LEU A 128 -10.85 -17.84 -2.38
N TYR A 129 -9.73 -18.52 -2.11
CA TYR A 129 -8.96 -19.21 -3.14
C TYR A 129 -9.75 -20.36 -3.78
N GLU A 130 -10.47 -21.17 -2.99
CA GLU A 130 -11.37 -22.20 -3.50
C GLU A 130 -12.44 -21.63 -4.45
N LEU A 131 -13.06 -20.50 -4.06
CA LEU A 131 -14.02 -19.80 -4.91
C LEU A 131 -13.40 -19.25 -6.20
N TYR A 132 -12.15 -18.79 -6.15
CA TYR A 132 -11.42 -18.33 -7.33
C TYR A 132 -11.17 -19.50 -8.30
N CYS A 133 -10.69 -20.64 -7.79
CA CYS A 133 -10.43 -21.83 -8.60
C CYS A 133 -11.69 -22.43 -9.24
N GLN A 134 -12.85 -22.32 -8.59
CA GLN A 134 -14.14 -22.76 -9.17
C GLN A 134 -14.60 -21.93 -10.37
N ARG A 135 -14.07 -20.71 -10.54
CA ARG A 135 -14.43 -19.81 -11.66
C ARG A 135 -13.51 -19.95 -12.87
N LEU A 136 -12.39 -20.66 -12.73
CA LEU A 136 -11.46 -21.00 -13.81
C LEU A 136 -11.94 -22.25 -14.56
#